data_AF-X1R7Q7-F1
#
_entry.id   AF-X1R7Q7-F1
#
_cell.length_a   1.000
_cell.length_b   1.000
_cell.length_c   1.000
_cell.angle_alpha   90.00
_cell.angle_beta   90.00
_cell.angle_gamma   90.00
#
_symmetry.space_group_name_H-M   'P 1'
#
loop_
_entity.id
_entity.type
_entity.pdbx_description
1 polymer ?
#
loop_
_entity_poly.entity_id
_entity_poly.type
_entity_poly.pdbx_seq_one_letter_code
_entity_poly.pdbx_strand_id
1 'polypeptide(L)'
;KTDRGRIYIILGEPRDIERMVGEPEIYNAEIWFYQGLTKYGLPPGFNLVFYQKDGIGEYVLYSPVADGPQALMTSYFGDQADYLAAYRTLKKINPSLAQVSLSLIPGESARFSRPSLTSDILLMNIYRVPQKNLKDRYAEKFLRYKDIVEVDYTANYIDNDHSV
;
A
#
# COMPACT_ATOMS: atom_id res chain seq x y z
N LYS A 1 -11.15 12.17 0.33
CA LYS A 1 -10.13 11.29 -0.29
C LYS A 1 -9.37 10.63 0.84
N THR A 2 -9.65 9.36 1.14
CA THR A 2 -9.11 8.64 2.30
C THR A 2 -8.00 7.68 1.89
N ASP A 3 -7.08 7.37 2.80
CA ASP A 3 -5.98 6.45 2.49
C ASP A 3 -6.49 5.03 2.21
N ARG A 4 -7.47 4.56 2.99
CA ARG A 4 -8.17 3.29 2.74
C ARG A 4 -8.77 3.23 1.33
N GLY A 5 -9.50 4.28 0.94
CA GLY A 5 -10.10 4.34 -0.41
C GLY A 5 -9.05 4.36 -1.52
N ARG A 6 -7.94 5.07 -1.30
CA ARG A 6 -6.82 5.10 -2.25
C ARG A 6 -6.17 3.72 -2.41
N ILE A 7 -5.92 3.02 -1.31
CA ILE A 7 -5.35 1.67 -1.33
C ILE A 7 -6.31 0.68 -1.99
N TYR A 8 -7.60 0.77 -1.68
CA TYR A 8 -8.63 -0.07 -2.29
C TYR A 8 -8.68 0.10 -3.82
N ILE A 9 -8.54 1.32 -4.34
CA ILE A 9 -8.47 1.57 -5.78
C ILE A 9 -7.19 0.98 -6.41
N ILE A 10 -6.07 1.01 -5.69
CA ILE A 10 -4.77 0.57 -6.21
C ILE A 10 -4.62 -0.96 -6.18
N LEU A 11 -4.97 -1.58 -5.06
CA LEU A 11 -4.73 -3.01 -4.80
C LEU A 11 -6.01 -3.87 -4.90
N GLY A 12 -7.19 -3.26 -4.85
CA GLY A 12 -8.45 -3.97 -4.73
C GLY A 12 -8.79 -4.36 -3.30
N GLU A 13 -9.74 -5.29 -3.18
CA GLU A 13 -10.20 -5.83 -1.90
C GLU A 13 -9.07 -6.61 -1.20
N PRO A 14 -8.82 -6.37 0.10
CA PRO A 14 -7.89 -7.17 0.87
C PRO A 14 -8.41 -8.60 1.05
N ARG A 15 -7.50 -9.53 1.28
CA ARG A 15 -7.85 -10.94 1.53
C ARG A 15 -8.52 -11.12 2.89
N ASP A 16 -8.11 -10.34 3.88
CA ASP A 16 -8.67 -10.35 5.22
C ASP A 16 -8.61 -8.96 5.84
N ILE A 17 -9.55 -8.66 6.74
CA ILE A 17 -9.64 -7.40 7.47
C ILE A 17 -9.89 -7.70 8.95
N GLU A 18 -8.89 -7.44 9.78
CA GLU A 18 -9.05 -7.43 11.24
C GLU A 18 -9.35 -6.00 11.70
N ARG A 19 -10.42 -5.82 12.49
CA ARG A 19 -10.85 -4.50 12.99
C ARG A 19 -10.74 -4.45 14.50
N MET A 20 -10.17 -3.35 14.97
CA MET A 20 -9.90 -3.09 16.37
C MET A 20 -10.57 -1.77 16.70
N VAL A 21 -11.72 -1.83 17.37
CA VAL A 21 -12.57 -0.66 17.59
C VAL A 21 -13.05 -0.64 19.03
N GLY A 22 -12.93 0.52 19.68
CA GLY A 22 -13.44 0.74 21.04
C GLY A 22 -12.55 0.12 22.13
N GLU A 23 -11.32 -0.26 21.81
CA GLU A 23 -10.34 -0.68 22.80
C GLU A 23 -9.77 0.56 23.54
N PRO A 24 -9.69 0.56 24.87
CA PRO A 24 -9.33 1.76 25.63
C PRO A 24 -7.85 2.17 25.51
N GLU A 25 -6.96 1.19 25.30
CA GLU A 25 -5.51 1.38 25.31
C GLU A 25 -4.89 1.56 23.92
N ILE A 26 -5.67 1.35 22.85
CA ILE A 26 -5.21 1.51 21.46
C ILE A 26 -6.15 2.41 20.67
N TYR A 27 -5.61 3.10 19.66
CA TYR A 27 -6.45 3.78 18.71
C TYR A 27 -7.21 2.77 17.84
N ASN A 28 -8.39 3.18 17.37
CA ASN A 28 -9.13 2.35 16.43
C ASN A 28 -8.28 2.10 15.19
N ALA A 29 -8.13 0.83 14.83
CA ALA A 29 -7.24 0.38 13.78
C ALA A 29 -7.88 -0.73 12.93
N GLU A 30 -7.45 -0.82 11.68
CA GLU A 30 -7.79 -1.90 10.76
C GLU A 30 -6.51 -2.47 10.17
N ILE A 31 -6.36 -3.79 10.25
CA ILE A 31 -5.25 -4.52 9.65
C ILE A 31 -5.79 -5.22 8.40
N TRP A 32 -5.28 -4.83 7.25
CA TRP A 32 -5.66 -5.37 5.96
C TRP A 32 -4.56 -6.30 5.46
N PHE A 33 -4.88 -7.57 5.21
CA PHE A 33 -3.93 -8.53 4.68
C PHE A 33 -4.06 -8.68 3.17
N TYR A 34 -2.93 -8.66 2.46
CA TYR A 34 -2.83 -8.89 1.04
C TYR A 34 -1.87 -10.05 0.74
N GLN A 35 -2.19 -10.83 -0.29
CA GLN A 35 -1.37 -11.96 -0.73
C GLN A 35 -1.46 -12.12 -2.25
N GLY A 36 -0.39 -12.65 -2.87
CA GLY A 36 -0.42 -13.03 -4.30
C GLY A 36 -0.28 -11.86 -5.27
N LEU A 37 0.22 -10.71 -4.80
CA LEU A 37 0.44 -9.52 -5.63
C LEU A 37 1.89 -9.39 -6.14
N THR A 38 2.63 -10.51 -6.15
CA THR A 38 4.04 -10.56 -6.59
C THR A 38 4.25 -10.13 -8.03
N LYS A 39 3.24 -10.30 -8.90
CA LYS A 39 3.25 -9.79 -10.28
C LYS A 39 3.49 -8.28 -10.36
N TYR A 40 3.14 -7.53 -9.32
CA TYR A 40 3.35 -6.08 -9.26
C TYR A 40 4.67 -5.70 -8.57
N GLY A 41 5.51 -6.68 -8.23
CA GLY A 41 6.74 -6.50 -7.46
C GLY A 41 6.50 -6.24 -5.98
N LEU A 42 5.35 -6.70 -5.45
CA LEU A 42 5.05 -6.66 -4.02
C LEU A 42 5.46 -7.99 -3.34
N PRO A 43 5.66 -8.00 -2.01
CA PRO A 43 5.91 -9.22 -1.25
C PRO A 43 4.80 -10.28 -1.43
N PRO A 44 5.11 -11.57 -1.22
CA PRO A 44 4.13 -12.66 -1.40
C PRO A 44 2.92 -12.55 -0.47
N GLY A 45 3.13 -12.02 0.74
CA GLY A 45 2.09 -11.62 1.68
C GLY A 45 2.56 -10.44 2.51
N PHE A 46 1.66 -9.50 2.81
CA PHE A 46 1.94 -8.31 3.61
C PHE A 46 0.67 -7.75 4.23
N ASN A 47 0.84 -6.98 5.29
CA ASN A 47 -0.21 -6.27 6.00
C ASN A 47 -0.14 -4.78 5.70
N LEU A 48 -1.28 -4.10 5.75
CA LEU A 48 -1.37 -2.66 5.82
C LEU A 48 -2.19 -2.32 7.05
N VAL A 49 -1.69 -1.38 7.85
CA VAL A 49 -2.40 -0.93 9.05
C VAL A 49 -2.93 0.45 8.78
N PHE A 50 -4.21 0.64 9.07
CA PHE A 50 -4.84 1.95 9.07
C PHE A 50 -5.29 2.26 10.48
N TYR A 51 -5.07 3.48 10.96
CA TYR A 51 -5.45 3.86 12.31
C TYR A 51 -6.03 5.27 12.36
N GLN A 52 -6.88 5.54 13.35
CA GLN A 52 -7.36 6.88 13.63
C GLN A 52 -6.33 7.62 14.50
N LYS A 53 -5.44 8.37 13.84
CA LYS A 53 -4.45 9.19 14.53
C LYS A 53 -5.15 10.16 15.49
N ASP A 54 -4.70 10.19 16.74
CA ASP A 54 -5.27 10.99 17.83
C ASP A 54 -6.73 10.64 18.20
N GLY A 55 -7.24 9.49 17.74
CA GLY A 55 -8.54 8.93 18.14
C GLY A 55 -9.76 9.58 17.48
N ILE A 56 -9.57 10.57 16.61
CA ILE A 56 -10.64 11.25 15.88
C ILE A 56 -10.33 11.37 14.40
N GLY A 57 -11.38 11.36 13.56
CA GLY A 57 -11.26 11.62 12.13
C GLY A 57 -11.04 10.38 11.26
N GLU A 58 -10.34 10.59 10.14
CA GLU A 58 -10.16 9.58 9.10
C GLU A 58 -9.02 8.61 9.42
N TYR A 59 -9.15 7.39 8.93
CA TYR A 59 -8.12 6.38 9.01
C TYR A 59 -6.94 6.73 8.10
N VAL A 60 -5.76 6.87 8.69
CA VAL A 60 -4.49 7.15 7.99
C VAL A 60 -3.66 5.88 7.87
N LEU A 61 -2.88 5.78 6.80
CA LEU A 61 -1.98 4.65 6.58
C LEU A 61 -0.77 4.73 7.54
N TYR A 62 -0.58 3.69 8.33
CA TYR A 62 0.53 3.55 9.27
C TYR A 62 1.84 3.22 8.55
N SER A 63 2.93 3.89 8.95
CA SER A 63 4.30 3.49 8.62
C SER A 63 5.06 3.12 9.90
N PRO A 64 5.62 1.89 9.97
CA PRO A 64 6.47 1.51 11.09
C PRO A 64 7.62 2.49 11.37
N VAL A 65 8.22 3.06 10.32
CA VAL A 65 9.39 3.94 10.43
C VAL A 65 8.99 5.36 10.82
N ALA A 66 7.89 5.87 10.28
CA ALA A 66 7.45 7.25 10.54
C ALA A 66 6.68 7.39 11.86
N ASP A 67 5.81 6.43 12.16
CA ASP A 67 4.90 6.51 13.31
C ASP A 67 5.41 5.71 14.52
N GLY A 68 5.94 4.50 14.27
CA GLY A 68 6.40 3.58 15.30
C GLY A 68 5.28 2.95 16.15
N PRO A 69 5.56 1.87 16.90
CA PRO A 69 4.54 1.13 17.66
C PRO A 69 3.77 1.98 18.67
N GLN A 70 4.41 3.02 19.20
CA GLN A 70 3.81 3.94 20.18
C GLN A 70 2.64 4.75 19.62
N ALA A 71 2.62 5.05 18.32
CA ALA A 71 1.56 5.82 17.69
C ALA A 71 0.21 5.07 17.66
N LEU A 72 0.23 3.75 17.87
CA LEU A 72 -0.96 2.91 17.90
C LEU A 72 -1.63 2.87 19.28
N MET A 73 -0.98 3.39 20.31
CA MET A 73 -1.48 3.40 21.69
C MET A 73 -2.08 4.77 22.05
N THR A 74 -3.21 4.77 22.77
CA THR A 74 -3.86 6.01 23.24
C THR A 74 -3.06 6.70 24.35
N SER A 75 -2.27 5.94 25.10
CA SER A 75 -1.49 6.44 26.24
C SER A 75 -0.20 5.64 26.37
N TYR A 76 0.90 6.16 25.82
CA TYR A 76 2.23 5.60 26.00
C TYR A 76 3.10 6.55 26.83
N PHE A 77 3.48 6.11 28.03
CA PHE A 77 4.26 6.88 28.99
C PHE A 77 5.77 6.56 28.98
N GLY A 78 6.24 5.79 27.98
CA GLY A 78 7.65 5.42 27.85
C GLY A 78 8.45 6.40 26.99
N ASP A 79 9.73 6.06 26.77
CA ASP A 79 10.60 6.79 25.85
C ASP A 79 10.13 6.55 24.40
N GLN A 80 9.79 7.64 23.70
CA GLN A 80 9.34 7.62 22.30
C GLN A 80 10.42 7.11 21.34
N ALA A 81 11.70 7.20 21.73
CA ALA A 81 12.81 6.66 20.96
C ALA A 81 13.03 5.15 21.16
N ASP A 82 12.45 4.55 22.21
CA ASP A 82 12.57 3.13 22.51
C ASP A 82 11.41 2.32 21.90
N TYR A 83 11.54 2.04 20.60
CA TYR A 83 10.58 1.22 19.85
C TYR A 83 10.43 -0.21 20.42
N LEU A 84 11.45 -0.74 21.13
CA LEU A 84 11.36 -2.08 21.70
C LEU A 84 10.51 -2.09 22.96
N ALA A 85 10.67 -1.09 23.82
CA ALA A 85 9.79 -0.90 24.96
C ALA A 85 8.36 -0.67 24.49
N ALA A 86 8.14 0.18 23.49
CA ALA A 86 6.83 0.44 22.90
C ALA A 86 6.20 -0.84 22.33
N TYR A 87 6.95 -1.63 21.54
CA TYR A 87 6.49 -2.92 21.01
C TYR A 87 6.12 -3.90 22.14
N ARG A 88 6.92 -3.98 23.20
CA ARG A 88 6.64 -4.89 24.33
C ARG A 88 5.37 -4.49 25.07
N THR A 89 5.13 -3.19 25.24
CA THR A 89 3.88 -2.69 25.84
C THR A 89 2.70 -3.00 24.93
N LEU A 90 2.80 -2.66 23.64
CA LEU A 90 1.74 -2.94 22.66
C LEU A 90 1.42 -4.44 22.58
N LYS A 91 2.42 -5.32 22.64
CA LYS A 91 2.23 -6.77 22.64
C LYS A 91 1.45 -7.29 23.85
N LYS A 92 1.54 -6.61 25.00
CA LYS A 92 0.75 -6.98 26.20
C LYS A 92 -0.71 -6.57 26.05
N ILE A 93 -0.96 -5.44 25.39
CA ILE A 93 -2.30 -4.89 25.15
C ILE A 93 -2.97 -5.67 24.02
N ASN A 94 -2.36 -5.67 22.84
CA ASN A 94 -2.86 -6.34 21.66
C ASN A 94 -1.74 -7.04 20.86
N PRO A 95 -1.66 -8.38 20.92
CA PRO A 95 -0.64 -9.15 20.21
C PRO A 95 -0.70 -9.05 18.68
N SER A 96 -1.90 -8.96 18.08
CA SER A 96 -2.08 -8.91 16.63
C SER A 96 -1.49 -7.61 16.07
N LEU A 97 -1.88 -6.48 16.67
CA LEU A 97 -1.39 -5.16 16.28
C LEU A 97 0.11 -5.00 16.54
N ALA A 98 0.60 -5.57 17.64
CA ALA A 98 2.03 -5.57 17.90
C ALA A 98 2.82 -6.28 16.79
N GLN A 99 2.33 -7.41 16.27
CA GLN A 99 3.03 -8.18 15.23
C GLN A 99 3.28 -7.37 13.96
N VAL A 100 2.33 -6.50 13.59
CA VAL A 100 2.41 -5.63 12.39
C VAL A 100 3.05 -4.25 12.66
N SER A 101 3.32 -3.91 13.93
CA SER A 101 3.83 -2.58 14.30
C SER A 101 5.29 -2.34 13.89
N LEU A 102 6.13 -3.40 13.82
CA LEU A 102 7.55 -3.29 13.46
C LEU A 102 7.85 -3.67 12.02
N SER A 103 7.11 -4.64 11.48
CA SER A 103 7.16 -5.01 10.06
C SER A 103 5.77 -5.34 9.54
N LEU A 104 5.49 -4.82 8.35
CA LEU A 104 4.29 -5.12 7.60
C LEU A 104 4.39 -6.47 6.86
N ILE A 105 5.55 -7.11 6.81
CA ILE A 105 5.78 -8.34 6.05
C ILE A 105 5.93 -9.52 7.02
N PRO A 106 5.00 -10.49 7.01
CA PRO A 106 5.11 -11.68 7.85
C PRO A 106 6.42 -12.44 7.60
N GLY A 107 7.07 -12.88 8.68
CA GLY A 107 8.32 -13.64 8.61
C GLY A 107 9.56 -12.81 8.28
N GLU A 108 9.42 -11.50 8.07
CA GLU A 108 10.58 -10.63 7.98
C GLU A 108 11.24 -10.51 9.35
N SER A 109 12.52 -10.85 9.43
CA SER A 109 13.34 -10.59 10.61
C SER A 109 13.60 -9.08 10.68
N ALA A 110 12.68 -8.33 11.29
CA ALA A 110 12.95 -6.95 11.68
C ALA A 110 14.23 -6.95 12.52
N ARG A 111 15.32 -6.50 11.91
CA ARG A 111 16.66 -6.66 12.48
C ARG A 111 16.72 -5.76 13.72
N PHE A 112 16.67 -6.39 14.89
CA PHE A 112 16.87 -5.84 16.22
C PHE A 112 16.30 -4.43 16.46
N SER A 113 15.11 -4.37 17.05
CA SER A 113 14.62 -3.17 17.77
C SER A 113 14.36 -1.93 16.90
N ARG A 114 14.38 -2.06 15.57
CA ARG A 114 14.14 -0.97 14.63
C ARG A 114 13.00 -1.31 13.67
N PRO A 115 12.13 -0.34 13.36
CA PRO A 115 11.14 -0.51 12.31
C PRO A 115 11.76 -0.92 10.97
N SER A 116 11.07 -1.77 10.21
CA SER A 116 11.58 -2.33 8.96
C SER A 116 11.56 -1.30 7.82
N LEU A 117 12.74 -1.02 7.24
CA LEU A 117 12.87 -0.23 6.01
C LEU A 117 12.17 -0.89 4.81
N THR A 118 12.06 -2.23 4.80
CA THR A 118 11.34 -2.95 3.75
C THR A 118 9.85 -2.64 3.78
N SER A 119 9.29 -2.29 4.95
CA SER A 119 7.90 -1.84 5.05
C SER A 119 7.70 -0.51 4.32
N ASP A 120 8.63 0.44 4.44
CA ASP A 120 8.55 1.70 3.68
C ASP A 120 8.72 1.46 2.17
N ILE A 121 9.64 0.58 1.78
CA ILE A 121 9.81 0.19 0.37
C ILE A 121 8.51 -0.43 -0.17
N LEU A 122 7.83 -1.27 0.62
CA LEU A 122 6.51 -1.82 0.31
C LEU A 122 5.50 -0.69 0.07
N LEU A 123 5.38 0.27 0.99
CA LEU A 123 4.44 1.40 0.87
C LEU A 123 4.73 2.23 -0.40
N MET A 124 6.01 2.52 -0.68
CA MET A 124 6.41 3.20 -1.91
C MET A 124 6.06 2.41 -3.17
N ASN A 125 6.28 1.10 -3.16
CA ASN A 125 6.00 0.22 -4.29
C ASN A 125 4.50 0.11 -4.57
N ILE A 126 3.65 0.11 -3.54
CA ILE A 126 2.19 0.13 -3.70
C ILE A 126 1.76 1.34 -4.54
N TYR A 127 2.28 2.54 -4.25
CA TYR A 127 1.94 3.72 -5.05
C TYR A 127 2.44 3.69 -6.49
N ARG A 128 3.36 2.78 -6.84
CA ARG A 128 3.85 2.56 -8.22
C ARG A 128 3.06 1.49 -8.97
N VAL A 129 2.22 0.69 -8.31
CA VAL A 129 1.40 -0.36 -8.95
C VAL A 129 0.55 0.16 -10.11
N PRO A 130 -0.15 1.32 -10.01
CA PRO A 130 -0.97 1.82 -11.12
C PRO A 130 -0.14 2.10 -12.38
N GLN A 131 1.09 2.59 -12.22
CA GLN A 131 1.98 2.87 -13.33
C GLN A 131 2.44 1.59 -14.04
N LYS A 132 2.69 0.51 -13.29
CA LYS A 132 3.03 -0.80 -13.85
C LYS A 132 1.84 -1.39 -14.60
N ASN A 133 0.66 -1.40 -13.98
CA ASN A 133 -0.59 -1.88 -14.60
C ASN A 133 -0.92 -1.16 -15.91
N LEU A 134 -0.71 0.16 -15.98
CA LEU A 134 -0.91 0.92 -17.20
C LEU A 134 0.06 0.45 -18.29
N LYS A 135 1.36 0.35 -17.99
CA LYS A 135 2.38 -0.11 -18.94
C LYS A 135 2.09 -1.52 -19.47
N ASP A 136 1.66 -2.44 -18.62
CA ASP A 136 1.32 -3.81 -19.00
C ASP A 136 0.14 -3.83 -20.00
N ARG A 137 -0.94 -3.08 -19.69
CA ARG A 137 -2.10 -2.96 -20.61
C ARG A 137 -1.73 -2.30 -21.94
N TYR A 138 -0.84 -1.30 -21.93
CA TYR A 138 -0.33 -0.70 -23.16
C TYR A 138 0.51 -1.68 -23.97
N ALA A 139 1.39 -2.44 -23.33
CA ALA A 139 2.21 -3.45 -23.99
C ALA A 139 1.36 -4.58 -24.57
N GLU A 140 0.37 -5.09 -23.83
CA GLU A 140 -0.58 -6.09 -24.33
C GLU A 140 -1.35 -5.60 -25.55
N LYS A 141 -1.90 -4.38 -25.49
CA LYS A 141 -2.60 -3.78 -26.64
C LYS A 141 -1.65 -3.58 -27.81
N PHE A 142 -0.46 -3.03 -27.56
CA PHE A 142 0.53 -2.84 -28.61
C PHE A 142 0.88 -4.15 -29.29
N LEU A 143 1.16 -5.23 -28.54
CA LEU A 143 1.41 -6.56 -29.10
C LEU A 143 0.21 -7.10 -29.87
N ARG A 144 -1.01 -6.92 -29.36
CA ARG A 144 -2.24 -7.41 -29.99
C ARG A 144 -2.60 -6.68 -31.29
N TYR A 145 -2.28 -5.39 -31.38
CA TYR A 145 -2.61 -4.56 -32.54
C TYR A 145 -1.40 -4.29 -33.45
N LYS A 146 -0.19 -4.71 -33.08
CA LYS A 146 1.01 -4.61 -33.93
C LYS A 146 0.82 -5.31 -35.29
N ASP A 147 0.03 -6.37 -35.32
CA ASP A 147 -0.25 -7.15 -36.53
C ASP A 147 -1.58 -6.78 -37.22
N ILE A 148 -2.35 -5.81 -36.68
CA ILE A 148 -3.66 -5.37 -37.19
C ILE A 148 -3.68 -3.84 -37.35
N VAL A 149 -2.60 -3.28 -37.91
CA VAL A 149 -2.64 -1.91 -38.41
C VAL A 149 -2.94 -1.99 -39.90
N GLU A 150 -4.22 -2.03 -40.26
CA GLU A 150 -4.65 -1.61 -41.59
C GLU A 150 -4.38 -0.11 -41.69
N VAL A 151 -3.32 0.23 -42.43
CA VAL A 151 -3.04 1.62 -42.78
C VAL A 151 -3.94 1.96 -43.96
N ASP A 152 -5.16 2.42 -43.69
CA ASP A 152 -5.95 3.09 -44.71
C ASP A 152 -5.27 4.43 -45.05
N TYR A 153 -4.33 4.36 -45.99
CA TYR A 153 -3.80 5.54 -46.67
C TYR A 153 -4.93 6.13 -47.53
N THR A 154 -5.79 6.93 -46.92
CA THR A 154 -6.67 7.83 -47.68
C THR A 154 -5.85 9.02 -48.19
N ALA A 155 -5.03 8.75 -49.22
CA ALA A 155 -4.39 9.79 -50.01
C ALA A 155 -5.45 10.39 -50.95
N ASN A 156 -6.14 11.43 -50.49
CA ASN A 156 -6.86 12.32 -51.40
C ASN A 156 -5.83 13.17 -52.16
N TYR A 157 -5.28 12.61 -53.23
CA TYR A 157 -4.58 13.39 -54.25
C TYR A 157 -5.65 14.11 -55.09
N ILE A 158 -5.86 15.39 -54.80
CA ILE A 158 -6.65 16.28 -55.66
C ILE A 158 -5.66 16.86 -56.67
N ASP A 159 -5.69 16.33 -57.89
CA ASP A 159 -5.02 16.94 -59.02
C ASP A 159 -5.77 18.23 -59.37
N ASN A 160 -5.08 19.37 -59.39
CA ASN A 160 -5.65 20.64 -59.81
C ASN A 160 -5.20 20.90 -61.25
N ASP A 161 -6.00 20.43 -62.21
CA ASP A 161 -5.80 20.72 -63.62
C ASP A 161 -6.36 22.11 -63.92
N HIS A 162 -5.46 23.11 -63.95
CA HIS A 162 -5.74 24.40 -64.56
C HIS A 162 -4.90 24.51 -65.84
N SER A 163 -5.58 24.34 -66.97
CA SER A 163 -5.09 24.68 -68.29
C SER A 163 -6.19 25.36 -69.12
N VAL A 164 -6.31 26.70 -69.01
CA VAL A 164 -6.37 27.70 -70.09
C VAL A 164 -6.47 29.12 -69.54
#